data_AF-A0A432SSM0-F1
#
_entry.id   AF-A0A432SSM0-F1
#
_cell.length_a   1.000
_cell.length_b   1.000
_cell.length_c   1.000
_cell.angle_alpha   90.00
_cell.angle_beta   90.00
_cell.angle_gamma   90.00
#
_symmetry.space_group_name_H-M   'P 1'
#
loop_
_entity.id
_entity.type
_entity.pdbx_description
1 polymer ?
#
loop_
_entity_poly.entity_id
_entity_poly.type
_entity_poly.pdbx_seq_one_letter_code
_entity_poly.pdbx_strand_id
1 'polypeptide(L)'
;MGANELQVIFSLFSFVAVIGIIFYILIAKTKIENLEESIEGLDYKLTSLQDYIYELEERINSNKTPAQDELKKKIIEMYEDGKDVLLIENILDVPRAKIEMVLKFYKLQTER
;
A
#
# COMPACT_ATOMS: atom_id res chain seq x y z
N MET A 1 -29.71 44.71 43.16
CA MET A 1 -29.95 43.27 42.94
C MET A 1 -30.18 42.60 44.28
N GLY A 2 -31.29 41.89 44.44
CA GLY A 2 -31.56 41.11 45.65
C GLY A 2 -30.78 39.79 45.64
N ALA A 3 -30.48 39.23 46.81
CA ALA A 3 -29.74 37.96 46.94
C ALA A 3 -30.35 36.80 46.13
N ASN A 4 -31.69 36.79 46.00
CA ASN A 4 -32.42 35.78 45.22
C ASN A 4 -32.15 35.87 43.72
N GLU A 5 -32.03 37.07 43.15
CA GLU A 5 -31.73 37.26 41.73
C GLU A 5 -30.34 36.75 41.39
N LEU A 6 -29.38 37.02 42.28
CA LEU A 6 -27.99 36.56 42.12
C LEU A 6 -27.90 35.02 42.19
N GLN A 7 -28.65 34.39 43.10
CA GLN A 7 -28.71 32.94 43.23
C GLN A 7 -29.31 32.26 41.99
N VAL A 8 -30.36 32.84 41.41
CA VAL A 8 -30.97 32.34 40.16
C VAL A 8 -29.97 32.43 39.01
N ILE A 9 -29.24 33.55 38.89
CA ILE A 9 -28.21 33.73 37.86
C ILE A 9 -27.11 32.67 38.01
N PHE A 10 -26.58 32.45 39.21
CA PHE A 10 -25.56 31.42 39.46
C PHE A 10 -26.07 30.01 39.17
N SER A 11 -27.32 29.69 39.55
CA SER A 11 -27.94 28.40 39.23
C SER A 11 -28.08 28.19 37.73
N LEU A 12 -28.47 29.23 36.98
CA LEU A 12 -28.59 29.18 35.53
C LEU A 12 -27.22 28.96 34.87
N PHE A 13 -26.18 29.69 35.30
CA PHE A 13 -24.82 29.52 34.82
C PHE A 13 -24.28 28.11 35.10
N SER A 14 -24.51 27.59 36.30
CA SER A 14 -24.10 26.22 36.65
C SER A 14 -24.83 25.18 35.80
N PHE A 15 -26.13 25.36 35.56
CA PHE A 15 -26.90 24.48 34.70
C PHE A 15 -26.38 24.49 33.26
N VAL A 16 -26.13 25.66 32.68
CA VAL A 16 -25.57 25.79 31.32
C VAL A 16 -24.18 25.14 31.24
N ALA A 17 -23.34 25.31 32.27
CA ALA A 17 -22.03 24.67 32.31
C ALA A 17 -22.12 23.14 32.32
N VAL A 18 -23.03 22.56 33.11
CA VAL A 18 -23.25 21.11 33.15
C VAL A 18 -23.75 20.59 31.80
N ILE A 19 -24.72 21.27 31.18
CA ILE A 19 -25.21 20.91 29.84
C ILE A 19 -24.08 20.98 28.81
N GLY A 20 -23.24 22.02 28.86
CA GLY A 20 -22.07 22.16 27.98
C GLY A 20 -21.08 21.01 28.11
N ILE A 21 -20.80 20.57 29.34
CA ILE A 21 -19.93 19.41 29.61
C ILE A 21 -20.53 18.12 29.04
N ILE A 22 -21.84 17.91 29.22
CA ILE A 22 -22.55 16.73 28.68
C ILE A 22 -22.46 16.71 27.15
N PHE A 23 -22.73 17.84 26.50
CA PHE A 23 -22.60 17.96 25.04
C PHE A 23 -21.18 17.71 24.56
N TYR A 24 -20.18 18.25 25.24
CA TYR A 24 -18.78 18.01 24.91
C TYR A 24 -18.43 16.52 24.98
N ILE A 25 -18.86 15.82 26.03
CA ILE A 25 -18.63 14.38 26.18
C ILE A 25 -19.31 13.59 25.06
N LEU A 26 -20.55 13.93 24.70
CA LEU A 26 -21.27 13.26 23.61
C LEU A 26 -20.55 13.43 22.26
N ILE A 27 -20.13 14.64 21.92
CA ILE A 27 -19.39 14.91 20.68
C ILE A 27 -18.05 14.15 20.67
N ALA A 28 -17.34 14.16 21.80
CA ALA A 28 -16.09 13.43 21.93
C ALA A 28 -16.30 11.92 21.74
N LYS A 29 -17.37 11.35 22.30
CA LYS A 29 -17.70 9.92 22.16
C LYS A 29 -17.99 9.56 20.70
N THR A 30 -18.84 10.32 20.02
CA THR A 30 -19.14 10.09 18.59
C THR A 30 -17.89 10.22 17.72
N LYS A 31 -16.98 11.15 18.05
CA LYS A 31 -15.72 11.29 17.33
C LYS A 31 -14.81 10.06 17.52
N ILE A 32 -14.78 9.50 18.73
CA ILE A 32 -14.02 8.27 19.01
C ILE A 32 -14.60 7.10 18.24
N GLU A 33 -15.92 6.91 18.26
CA GLU A 33 -16.61 5.83 17.51
C GLU A 33 -16.30 5.91 16.00
N ASN A 34 -16.37 7.10 15.40
CA ASN A 34 -16.02 7.29 13.99
C ASN A 34 -14.54 6.98 13.67
N LEU A 35 -13.64 7.26 14.62
CA LEU A 35 -12.23 6.94 14.48
C LEU A 35 -11.99 5.43 14.60
N GLU A 36 -12.68 4.74 15.50
CA GLU A 36 -12.63 3.28 15.64
C GLU A 36 -13.10 2.60 14.35
N GLU A 37 -14.26 2.99 13.80
CA GLU A 37 -14.74 2.48 12.50
C GLU A 37 -13.74 2.74 11.37
N SER A 38 -13.09 3.91 11.37
CA SER A 38 -12.06 4.25 10.38
C SER A 38 -10.85 3.34 10.52
N ILE A 39 -10.40 3.06 11.75
CA ILE A 39 -9.26 2.17 12.03
C ILE A 39 -9.59 0.74 11.57
N GLU A 40 -10.78 0.22 11.88
CA GLU A 40 -11.22 -1.09 11.39
C GLU A 40 -11.21 -1.15 9.86
N GLY A 41 -11.74 -0.12 9.20
CA GLY A 41 -11.72 -0.04 7.73
C GLY A 41 -10.31 0.03 7.13
N LEU A 42 -9.34 0.62 7.84
CA LEU A 42 -7.94 0.62 7.45
C LEU A 42 -7.31 -0.77 7.64
N ASP A 43 -7.63 -1.47 8.73
CA ASP A 43 -7.12 -2.81 9.02
C ASP A 43 -7.54 -3.81 7.96
N TYR A 44 -8.83 -3.82 7.57
CA TYR A 44 -9.32 -4.65 6.47
C TYR A 44 -8.58 -4.39 5.15
N LYS A 45 -8.30 -3.12 4.84
CA LYS A 45 -7.55 -2.75 3.63
C LYS A 45 -6.11 -3.21 3.70
N LEU A 46 -5.49 -3.15 4.88
CA LEU A 46 -4.14 -3.63 5.11
C LEU A 46 -4.05 -5.14 4.89
N THR A 47 -4.97 -5.92 5.48
CA THR A 47 -5.03 -7.38 5.29
C THR A 47 -5.23 -7.73 3.81
N SER A 48 -6.16 -7.08 3.11
CA SER A 48 -6.38 -7.31 1.69
C SER A 48 -5.13 -7.01 0.84
N LEU A 49 -4.37 -5.97 1.21
CA LEU A 49 -3.13 -5.63 0.52
C LEU A 49 -2.03 -6.67 0.80
N GLN A 50 -1.94 -7.18 2.03
CA GLN A 50 -1.01 -8.26 2.38
C GLN A 50 -1.32 -9.54 1.61
N ASP A 51 -2.59 -9.93 1.52
CA ASP A 51 -3.00 -11.11 0.74
C ASP A 51 -2.63 -10.95 -0.73
N TYR A 52 -2.86 -9.76 -1.30
CA TYR A 52 -2.48 -9.47 -2.68
C TYR A 52 -0.97 -9.51 -2.90
N ILE A 53 -0.17 -9.02 -1.95
CA ILE A 53 1.30 -9.14 -2.01
C ILE A 53 1.71 -10.61 -1.98
N TYR A 54 1.11 -11.42 -1.11
CA TYR A 54 1.39 -12.84 -1.04
C TYR A 54 1.10 -13.56 -2.37
N GLU A 55 -0.04 -13.27 -2.99
CA GLU A 55 -0.37 -13.79 -4.33
C GLU A 55 0.64 -13.35 -5.39
N LEU A 56 1.08 -12.09 -5.35
CA LEU A 56 2.09 -11.58 -6.28
C LEU A 56 3.43 -12.28 -6.08
N GLU A 57 3.86 -12.48 -4.83
CA GLU A 57 5.08 -13.20 -4.50
C GLU A 57 5.01 -14.66 -4.97
N GLU A 58 3.88 -15.33 -4.79
CA GLU A 58 3.65 -16.68 -5.29
C GLU A 58 3.71 -16.73 -6.83
N ARG A 59 3.09 -15.76 -7.52
CA ARG A 59 3.18 -15.62 -8.98
C ARG A 59 4.61 -15.34 -9.45
N ILE A 60 5.39 -14.55 -8.71
CA ILE A 60 6.80 -14.29 -9.04
C ILE A 60 7.62 -15.55 -8.84
N ASN A 61 7.42 -16.26 -7.73
CA ASN A 61 8.18 -17.45 -7.39
C ASN A 61 7.83 -18.63 -8.31
N SER A 62 6.56 -18.80 -8.69
CA SER A 62 6.15 -19.80 -9.68
C SER A 62 6.68 -19.52 -11.09
N ASN A 63 6.85 -18.24 -11.45
CA ASN A 63 7.51 -17.85 -12.70
C ASN A 63 9.05 -17.97 -12.66
N LYS A 64 9.68 -18.07 -11.48
CA LYS A 64 11.11 -18.35 -11.30
C LYS A 64 11.38 -19.86 -11.28
N THR A 65 11.07 -20.56 -12.38
CA THR A 65 11.70 -21.87 -12.58
C THR A 65 13.21 -21.69 -12.81
N PRO A 66 14.10 -22.54 -12.25
CA PRO A 66 15.56 -22.42 -12.44
C PRO A 66 15.98 -22.28 -13.91
N ALA A 67 15.28 -22.98 -14.81
CA ALA A 67 15.49 -22.92 -16.25
C ALA A 67 15.25 -21.51 -16.85
N GLN A 68 14.34 -20.72 -16.29
CA GLN A 68 14.10 -19.35 -16.77
C GLN A 68 15.22 -18.39 -16.37
N ASP A 69 15.83 -18.57 -15.19
CA ASP A 69 16.92 -17.71 -14.76
C ASP A 69 18.22 -18.06 -15.49
N GLU A 70 18.47 -19.34 -15.78
CA GLU A 70 19.54 -19.74 -16.70
C GLU A 70 19.35 -19.18 -18.10
N LEU A 71 18.11 -19.21 -18.63
CA LEU A 71 17.80 -18.64 -19.94
C LEU A 71 18.06 -17.13 -19.98
N LYS A 72 17.64 -16.38 -18.94
CA LYS A 72 17.89 -14.94 -18.84
C LYS A 72 19.39 -14.64 -18.82
N LYS A 73 20.17 -15.38 -18.02
CA LYS A 73 21.63 -15.22 -17.96
C LYS A 73 22.27 -15.44 -19.33
N LYS A 74 21.88 -16.50 -20.03
CA LYS A 74 22.41 -16.84 -21.36
C LYS A 74 22.04 -15.82 -22.43
N ILE A 75 20.85 -15.21 -22.33
CA ILE A 75 20.45 -14.07 -23.18
C ILE A 75 21.37 -12.86 -22.94
N ILE A 76 21.63 -12.52 -21.68
CA ILE A 76 22.48 -11.38 -21.30
C ILE A 76 23.92 -11.61 -21.75
N GLU A 77 24.49 -12.78 -21.47
CA GLU A 77 25.85 -13.16 -21.87
C GLU A 77 26.04 -13.02 -23.39
N MET A 78 25.11 -13.55 -24.19
CA MET A 78 25.17 -13.42 -25.64
C MET A 78 25.04 -11.98 -26.13
N TYR A 79 24.28 -11.14 -25.44
CA TYR A 79 24.17 -9.73 -25.78
C TYR A 79 25.44 -8.94 -25.41
N GLU A 80 26.05 -9.23 -24.26
CA GLU A 80 27.35 -8.68 -23.87
C GLU A 80 28.48 -9.10 -24.82
N ASP A 81 28.42 -10.31 -25.36
CA ASP A 81 29.29 -10.80 -26.44
C ASP A 81 29.06 -10.08 -27.79
N GLY A 82 28.12 -9.13 -27.85
CA GLY A 82 27.82 -8.32 -29.04
C GLY A 82 26.93 -9.03 -30.07
N LYS A 83 26.25 -10.12 -29.70
CA LYS A 83 25.33 -10.81 -30.61
C LYS A 83 24.03 -10.02 -30.79
N ASP A 84 23.55 -9.98 -32.03
CA ASP A 84 22.27 -9.37 -32.37
C ASP A 84 21.09 -10.19 -31.80
N VAL A 85 20.00 -9.50 -31.45
CA VAL A 85 18.74 -10.08 -30.98
C VAL A 85 18.24 -11.20 -31.90
N LEU A 86 18.37 -11.03 -33.22
CA LEU A 86 17.94 -12.02 -34.21
C LEU A 86 18.76 -13.32 -34.13
N LEU A 87 20.04 -13.20 -33.79
CA LEU A 87 20.94 -14.34 -33.64
C LEU A 87 20.69 -15.07 -32.30
N ILE A 88 20.37 -14.32 -31.25
CA ILE A 88 19.96 -14.86 -29.95
C ILE A 88 18.63 -15.62 -30.06
N GLU A 89 17.65 -15.07 -30.78
CA GLU A 89 16.35 -15.72 -31.06
C GLU A 89 16.53 -17.07 -31.73
N ASN A 90 17.36 -17.13 -32.78
CA ASN A 90 17.62 -18.36 -33.52
C ASN A 90 18.40 -19.41 -32.70
N ILE A 91 19.34 -19.00 -31.84
CA ILE A 91 20.16 -19.92 -31.05
C ILE A 91 19.41 -20.50 -29.87
N LEU A 92 18.63 -19.67 -29.18
CA LEU A 92 17.94 -20.06 -27.95
C LEU A 92 16.51 -20.57 -28.20
N ASP A 93 16.00 -20.44 -29.42
CA ASP A 93 14.61 -20.75 -29.78
C ASP A 93 13.62 -20.00 -28.85
N VAL A 94 13.90 -18.70 -28.63
CA VAL A 94 13.12 -17.84 -27.74
C VAL A 94 12.52 -16.69 -28.54
N PRO A 95 11.20 -16.41 -28.39
CA PRO A 95 10.58 -15.29 -29.09
C PRO A 95 11.27 -13.97 -28.81
N ARG A 96 11.51 -13.19 -29.87
CA ARG A 96 12.13 -11.85 -29.81
C ARG A 96 11.60 -10.96 -28.68
N ALA A 97 10.29 -10.92 -28.48
CA ALA A 97 9.67 -10.09 -27.44
C ALA A 97 10.17 -10.43 -26.02
N LYS A 98 10.46 -11.71 -25.74
CA LYS A 98 10.99 -12.15 -24.44
C LYS A 98 12.45 -11.73 -24.27
N ILE A 99 13.25 -11.78 -25.34
CA ILE A 99 14.65 -11.32 -25.33
C ILE A 99 14.70 -9.81 -25.07
N GLU A 100 13.93 -9.02 -25.81
CA GLU A 100 13.89 -7.55 -25.67
C GLU A 100 13.48 -7.12 -24.25
N MET A 101 12.51 -7.82 -23.66
CA MET A 101 12.09 -7.59 -22.28
C MET A 101 13.24 -7.84 -21.28
N VAL A 102 13.94 -8.98 -21.40
CA VAL A 102 15.08 -9.31 -20.52
C VAL A 102 16.18 -8.25 -20.63
N LEU A 103 16.54 -7.87 -21.86
CA LEU A 103 17.57 -6.85 -22.10
C LEU A 103 17.16 -5.46 -21.61
N LYS A 104 15.88 -5.10 -21.69
CA LYS A 104 15.35 -3.84 -21.14
C LYS A 104 15.50 -3.79 -19.61
N PHE A 105 15.15 -4.88 -18.92
CA PHE A 105 15.32 -4.97 -17.47
C PHE A 105 16.80 -4.94 -17.06
N TYR A 106 17.67 -5.63 -17.82
CA TYR A 106 19.10 -5.60 -17.59
C TYR A 106 19.66 -4.16 -17.68
N LYS A 107 19.39 -3.43 -18.77
CA LYS A 107 19.83 -2.03 -18.94
C LYS A 107 19.36 -1.11 -17.80
N LEU A 108 18.11 -1.25 -17.35
CA LEU A 108 17.57 -0.48 -16.23
C LEU A 108 18.27 -0.74 -14.89
N GLN A 109 18.88 -1.92 -14.71
CA GLN A 109 19.66 -2.26 -13.51
C GLN A 109 21.10 -1.77 -13.61
N THR A 110 21.69 -1.77 -14.81
CA THR A 110 23.08 -1.33 -15.02
C THR A 110 23.22 0.20 -15.08
N GLU A 111 22.15 0.94 -15.40
CA GLU A 111 22.11 2.41 -15.46
C GLU A 111 21.72 3.09 -14.12
N ARG A 112 21.59 2.33 -13.03
CA ARG A 112 21.42 2.86 -11.66
C ARG A 112 22.74 2.95 -10.92
#